data_AF-A0A975EQ79-F1
#
_entry.id   AF-A0A975EQ79-F1
#
_cell.length_a   1.000
_cell.length_b   1.000
_cell.length_c   1.000
_cell.angle_alpha   90.00
_cell.angle_beta   90.00
_cell.angle_gamma   90.00
#
_symmetry.space_group_name_H-M   'P 1'
#
loop_
_entity.id
_entity.type
_entity.pdbx_description
1 polymer ?
#
loop_
_entity_poly.entity_id
_entity_poly.type
_entity_poly.pdbx_seq_one_letter_code
_entity_poly.pdbx_strand_id
1 'polypeptide(L)'
;MPQKQSSARGHMSAYPGDALLVTDGANIGDGFSISRDLCLGDRYELNANVLPLPMQKVYARKANAKPGGMVLDCSITLMSDTGQHISANLYASLDTQGCVKKTHLSTDMLLHPKTPYELINIKA
;
A
#
# COMPACT_ATOMS: atom_id res chain seq x y z
N MET A 1 -20.58 -16.78 21.55
CA MET A 1 -20.77 -15.33 21.41
C MET A 1 -20.39 -14.91 19.99
N PRO A 2 -21.28 -14.33 19.18
CA PRO A 2 -20.90 -13.88 17.84
C PRO A 2 -20.12 -12.57 17.96
N GLN A 3 -18.87 -12.56 17.49
CA GLN A 3 -18.06 -11.35 17.39
C GLN A 3 -18.76 -10.36 16.44
N LYS A 4 -19.10 -9.17 16.95
CA LYS A 4 -19.61 -8.05 16.16
C LYS A 4 -18.58 -7.73 15.07
N GLN A 5 -18.92 -8.11 13.83
CA GLN A 5 -18.23 -7.68 12.62
C GLN A 5 -18.41 -6.16 12.49
N SER A 6 -17.39 -5.39 12.87
CA SER A 6 -17.32 -3.98 12.53
C SER A 6 -16.59 -3.84 11.20
N SER A 7 -17.31 -3.87 10.09
CA SER A 7 -16.81 -3.31 8.84
C SER A 7 -16.85 -1.80 8.97
N ALA A 8 -15.71 -1.17 9.28
CA ALA A 8 -15.62 0.28 9.28
C ALA A 8 -15.74 0.79 7.84
N ARG A 9 -16.88 1.36 7.47
CA ARG A 9 -17.02 2.13 6.22
C ARG A 9 -16.36 3.49 6.41
N GLY A 10 -15.49 3.85 5.49
CA GLY A 10 -14.79 5.14 5.46
C GLY A 10 -14.30 5.46 4.06
N HIS A 11 -13.81 6.68 3.85
CA HIS A 11 -13.07 7.05 2.65
C HIS A 11 -11.60 7.21 3.01
N MET A 12 -10.72 6.83 2.09
CA MET A 12 -9.29 7.11 2.17
C MET A 12 -8.76 7.42 0.78
N SER A 13 -7.60 8.07 0.70
CA SER A 13 -6.90 8.25 -0.56
C SER A 13 -5.75 7.26 -0.65
N ALA A 14 -5.54 6.66 -1.82
CA ALA A 14 -4.41 5.78 -2.07
C ALA A 14 -3.87 5.91 -3.49
N TYR A 15 -2.57 5.72 -3.60
CA TYR A 15 -1.90 5.51 -4.88
C TYR A 15 -2.11 4.06 -5.32
N PRO A 16 -2.31 3.79 -6.62
CA PRO A 16 -2.10 2.45 -7.17
C PRO A 16 -0.70 1.95 -6.84
N GLY A 17 -0.54 0.66 -6.53
CA GLY A 17 0.77 0.11 -6.16
C GLY A 17 1.82 0.20 -7.26
N ASP A 18 1.38 0.21 -8.53
CA ASP A 18 2.20 0.41 -9.73
C ASP A 18 2.48 1.90 -10.05
N ALA A 19 1.96 2.84 -9.25
CA ALA A 19 2.22 4.26 -9.41
C ALA A 19 3.59 4.69 -8.87
N LEU A 20 4.13 3.93 -7.90
CA LEU A 20 5.46 4.12 -7.36
C LEU A 20 6.31 2.93 -7.75
N LEU A 21 7.45 3.18 -8.36
CA LEU A 21 8.37 2.14 -8.79
C LEU A 21 9.67 2.23 -8.03
N VAL A 22 10.28 1.08 -7.74
CA VAL A 22 11.64 1.04 -7.18
C VAL A 22 12.61 1.61 -8.21
N THR A 23 13.31 2.67 -7.84
CA THR A 23 14.35 3.30 -8.66
C THR A 23 15.76 2.96 -8.20
N ASP A 24 15.91 2.44 -6.98
CA ASP A 24 17.16 1.97 -6.40
C ASP A 24 16.86 0.87 -5.37
N GLY A 25 17.70 -0.16 -5.30
CA GLY A 25 17.50 -1.34 -4.44
C GLY A 25 17.48 -2.68 -5.18
N ALA A 26 16.86 -3.68 -4.56
CA ALA A 26 16.85 -5.06 -5.04
C ALA A 26 15.80 -5.31 -6.12
N ASN A 27 14.68 -4.58 -6.08
CA ASN A 27 13.52 -4.82 -6.93
C ASN A 27 13.30 -3.72 -8.00
N ILE A 28 14.37 -3.19 -8.59
CA ILE A 28 14.30 -2.06 -9.55
C ILE A 28 13.23 -2.30 -10.62
N GLY A 29 12.34 -1.32 -10.77
CA GLY A 29 11.23 -1.34 -11.72
C GLY A 29 9.92 -1.91 -11.17
N ASP A 30 9.94 -2.56 -10.01
CA ASP A 30 8.74 -3.12 -9.39
C ASP A 30 7.95 -2.04 -8.65
N GLY A 31 6.63 -2.21 -8.60
CA GLY A 31 5.74 -1.41 -7.76
C GLY A 31 5.56 -2.00 -6.36
N PHE A 32 4.83 -1.31 -5.49
CA PHE A 32 4.44 -1.87 -4.20
C PHE A 32 3.54 -3.09 -4.39
N SER A 33 4.02 -4.27 -4.03
CA SER A 33 3.28 -5.54 -4.06
C SER A 33 2.66 -5.85 -2.69
N ILE A 34 2.72 -7.09 -2.22
CA ILE A 34 2.36 -7.52 -0.86
C ILE A 34 3.62 -7.67 0.00
N SER A 35 3.46 -7.63 1.32
CA SER A 35 4.51 -7.68 2.34
C SER A 35 5.64 -8.68 2.07
N ARG A 36 5.32 -9.88 1.61
CA ARG A 36 6.32 -10.94 1.32
C ARG A 36 7.23 -10.63 0.12
N ASP A 37 6.84 -9.71 -0.75
CA ASP A 37 7.57 -9.35 -1.97
C ASP A 37 8.31 -8.01 -1.79
N LEU A 38 8.11 -7.29 -0.67
CA LEU A 38 8.78 -6.02 -0.40
C LEU A 38 10.19 -6.25 0.15
N CYS A 39 11.15 -5.40 -0.24
CA CYS A 39 12.51 -5.41 0.31
C CYS A 39 12.82 -4.12 1.07
N LEU A 40 13.34 -4.24 2.30
CA LEU A 40 13.85 -3.10 3.05
C LEU A 40 15.06 -2.50 2.33
N GLY A 41 15.16 -1.18 2.30
CA GLY A 41 16.19 -0.45 1.57
C GLY A 41 15.82 -0.14 0.11
N ASP A 42 14.76 -0.74 -0.45
CA ASP A 42 14.24 -0.31 -1.76
C ASP A 42 13.76 1.14 -1.68
N ARG A 43 14.12 1.94 -2.69
CA ARG A 43 13.74 3.34 -2.81
C ARG A 43 12.72 3.49 -3.92
N TYR A 44 11.54 3.96 -3.55
CA TYR A 44 10.39 4.10 -4.43
C TYR A 44 10.22 5.55 -4.88
N GLU A 45 9.95 5.76 -6.15
CA GLU A 45 9.65 7.08 -6.71
C GLU A 45 8.25 7.09 -7.35
N LEU A 46 7.48 8.14 -7.06
CA LEU A 46 6.17 8.34 -7.68
C LEU A 46 6.32 8.80 -9.13
N ASN A 47 5.64 8.09 -10.05
CA ASN A 47 5.54 8.46 -11.45
C ASN A 47 4.90 9.86 -11.60
N ALA A 48 5.38 10.62 -12.59
CA ALA A 48 5.29 12.09 -12.65
C ALA A 48 3.89 12.74 -12.60
N ASN A 49 2.79 11.98 -12.63
CA ASN A 49 1.42 12.53 -12.75
C ASN A 49 0.36 11.75 -11.95
N VAL A 50 0.73 10.93 -10.97
CA VAL A 50 -0.26 10.14 -10.23
C VAL A 50 -0.69 10.83 -8.94
N LEU A 51 -1.97 11.21 -8.87
CA LEU A 51 -2.61 11.65 -7.64
C LEU A 51 -3.26 10.46 -6.93
N PRO A 52 -3.33 10.46 -5.59
CA PRO A 52 -3.99 9.39 -4.86
C PRO A 52 -5.51 9.48 -5.11
N LEU A 53 -6.14 8.35 -5.40
CA LEU A 53 -7.56 8.27 -5.72
C LEU A 53 -8.37 7.97 -4.45
N PRO A 54 -9.59 8.53 -4.31
CA PRO A 54 -10.48 8.16 -3.24
C PRO A 54 -10.90 6.69 -3.38
N MET A 55 -10.73 5.93 -2.31
CA MET A 55 -11.10 4.53 -2.19
C MET A 55 -12.11 4.34 -1.06
N GLN A 56 -13.14 3.53 -1.32
CA GLN A 56 -14.02 3.07 -0.26
C GLN A 56 -13.29 2.04 0.60
N LYS A 57 -13.18 2.35 1.88
CA LYS A 57 -12.66 1.50 2.95
C LYS A 57 -13.67 0.37 3.18
N VAL A 58 -13.55 -0.71 2.40
CA VAL A 58 -14.26 -1.99 2.66
C VAL A 58 -13.21 -3.02 3.05
N TYR A 59 -12.71 -2.94 4.28
CA TYR A 59 -11.75 -3.91 4.79
C TYR A 59 -12.45 -4.93 5.67
N ALA A 60 -12.30 -6.19 5.31
CA ALA A 60 -12.37 -7.26 6.28
C ALA A 60 -10.95 -7.48 6.84
N ARG A 61 -10.83 -7.93 8.09
CA ARG A 61 -9.57 -8.57 8.53
C ARG A 61 -9.24 -9.69 7.55
N LYS A 62 -7.95 -9.95 7.27
CA LYS A 62 -7.47 -10.97 6.29
C LYS A 62 -8.22 -12.31 6.41
N ALA A 63 -8.55 -12.74 7.64
CA ALA A 63 -9.33 -13.97 7.94
C ALA A 63 -10.80 -13.97 7.45
N ASN A 64 -11.39 -12.81 7.16
CA ASN A 64 -12.78 -12.61 6.78
C ASN A 64 -12.94 -11.99 5.37
N ALA A 65 -11.84 -11.92 4.61
CA ALA A 65 -11.85 -11.35 3.27
C ALA A 65 -12.74 -12.18 2.35
N LYS A 66 -13.77 -11.55 1.79
CA LYS A 66 -14.56 -12.17 0.73
C LYS A 66 -13.84 -11.98 -0.61
N PRO A 67 -13.94 -12.93 -1.54
CA PRO A 67 -13.52 -12.71 -2.92
C PRO A 67 -14.16 -11.42 -3.48
N GLY A 68 -13.40 -10.67 -4.29
CA GLY A 68 -13.78 -9.34 -4.77
C GLY A 68 -13.63 -8.21 -3.73
N GLY A 69 -13.20 -8.52 -2.51
CA GLY A 69 -12.97 -7.56 -1.43
C GLY A 69 -11.58 -6.95 -1.41
N MET A 70 -11.31 -6.13 -0.41
CA MET A 70 -10.00 -5.52 -0.16
C MET A 70 -9.53 -5.86 1.25
N VAL A 71 -8.22 -6.12 1.39
CA VAL A 71 -7.58 -6.46 2.66
C VAL A 71 -6.42 -5.52 2.94
N LEU A 72 -6.23 -5.18 4.22
CA LEU A 72 -4.96 -4.61 4.67
C LEU A 72 -3.94 -5.74 4.70
N ASP A 73 -2.87 -5.63 3.91
CA ASP A 73 -1.80 -6.63 3.90
C ASP A 73 -0.71 -6.31 4.92
N CYS A 74 -0.23 -5.07 4.94
CA CYS A 74 0.76 -4.60 5.93
C CYS A 74 0.73 -3.09 6.11
N SER A 75 1.31 -2.63 7.21
CA SER A 75 1.70 -1.23 7.42
C SER A 75 3.20 -1.08 7.18
N ILE A 76 3.63 0.00 6.54
CA ILE A 76 5.03 0.27 6.24
C ILE A 76 5.43 1.66 6.71
N THR A 77 6.74 1.92 6.76
CA THR A 77 7.28 3.26 6.95
C THR A 77 8.26 3.56 5.82
N LEU A 78 8.03 4.70 5.16
CA LEU A 78 8.89 5.25 4.14
C LEU A 78 9.70 6.42 4.72
N MET A 79 10.89 6.66 4.20
CA MET A 79 11.75 7.78 4.58
C MET A 79 12.18 8.57 3.35
N SER A 80 11.95 9.90 3.34
CA SER A 80 12.51 10.78 2.32
C SER A 80 14.01 11.02 2.55
N ASP A 81 14.69 11.56 1.54
CA ASP A 81 16.11 11.99 1.68
C ASP A 81 16.33 13.10 2.71
N THR A 82 15.28 13.82 3.09
CA THR A 82 15.32 14.81 4.16
C THR A 82 15.13 14.20 5.55
N GLY A 83 15.00 12.86 5.65
CA GLY A 83 14.76 12.14 6.89
C GLY A 83 13.31 12.19 7.37
N GLN A 84 12.36 12.62 6.54
CA GLN A 84 10.95 12.65 6.90
C GLN A 84 10.37 11.24 6.82
N HIS A 85 9.77 10.77 7.92
CA HIS A 85 9.09 9.48 7.97
C HIS A 85 7.62 9.62 7.56
N ILE A 86 7.17 8.73 6.68
CA ILE A 86 5.81 8.68 6.15
C ILE A 86 5.23 7.32 6.53
N SER A 87 4.13 7.32 7.27
CA SER A 87 3.43 6.08 7.62
C SER A 87 2.48 5.71 6.49
N ALA A 88 2.50 4.45 6.09
CA ALA A 88 1.62 3.98 5.02
C ALA A 88 1.00 2.62 5.31
N ASN A 89 -0.13 2.37 4.66
CA ASN A 89 -0.87 1.12 4.71
C ASN A 89 -1.02 0.59 3.28
N LEU A 90 -0.63 -0.67 3.09
CA LEU A 90 -0.68 -1.35 1.81
C LEU A 90 -1.86 -2.30 1.78
N TYR A 91 -2.74 -2.08 0.80
CA TYR A 91 -3.98 -2.82 0.67
C TYR A 91 -3.97 -3.64 -0.61
N ALA A 92 -4.37 -4.91 -0.52
CA ALA A 92 -4.56 -5.76 -1.69
C ALA A 92 -6.06 -5.89 -2.01
N SER A 93 -6.45 -5.55 -3.24
CA SER A 93 -7.75 -5.94 -3.78
C SER A 93 -7.67 -7.35 -4.32
N LEU A 94 -8.69 -8.15 -4.02
CA LEU A 94 -8.77 -9.54 -4.43
C LEU A 94 -9.73 -9.69 -5.60
N ASP A 95 -9.45 -10.61 -6.52
CA ASP A 95 -10.41 -11.03 -7.53
C ASP A 95 -11.47 -11.99 -6.95
N THR A 96 -12.34 -12.51 -7.82
CA THR A 96 -13.41 -13.46 -7.44
C THR A 96 -12.88 -14.84 -7.02
N GLN A 97 -11.60 -15.14 -7.26
CA GLN A 97 -10.92 -16.35 -6.79
C GLN A 97 -10.16 -16.11 -5.48
N GLY A 98 -10.10 -14.87 -5.00
CA GLY A 98 -9.38 -14.49 -3.79
C GLY A 98 -7.89 -14.22 -4.05
N CYS A 99 -7.46 -14.13 -5.31
CA CYS A 99 -6.09 -13.80 -5.68
C CYS A 99 -5.87 -12.29 -5.68
N VAL A 100 -4.64 -11.84 -5.38
CA VAL A 100 -4.30 -10.41 -5.42
C VAL A 100 -4.39 -9.92 -6.86
N LYS A 101 -5.27 -8.95 -7.08
CA LYS A 101 -5.50 -8.31 -8.38
C LYS A 101 -4.72 -7.01 -8.52
N LYS A 102 -4.78 -6.16 -7.50
CA LYS A 102 -4.05 -4.88 -7.44
C LYS A 102 -3.72 -4.54 -5.99
N THR A 103 -2.69 -3.73 -5.83
CA THR A 103 -2.27 -3.16 -4.55
C THR A 103 -2.50 -1.66 -4.54
N HIS A 104 -2.69 -1.10 -3.35
CA HIS A 104 -2.98 0.32 -3.16
C HIS A 104 -2.26 0.80 -1.91
N LEU A 105 -1.50 1.89 -2.04
CA LEU A 105 -0.72 2.48 -0.96
C LEU A 105 -1.43 3.74 -0.44
N SER A 106 -1.88 3.70 0.82
CA SER A 106 -2.42 4.87 1.51
C SER A 106 -1.38 5.42 2.46
N THR A 107 -1.06 6.70 2.31
CA THR A 107 -0.06 7.40 3.11
C THR A 107 -0.72 8.43 4.01
N ASP A 108 -0.08 8.76 5.13
CA ASP A 108 -0.48 9.86 6.02
C ASP A 108 -0.12 11.25 5.47
N MET A 109 0.73 11.30 4.43
CA MET A 109 1.13 12.52 3.72
C MET A 109 1.14 12.32 2.20
N LEU A 110 0.98 13.39 1.42
CA LEU A 110 1.14 13.31 -0.03
C LEU A 110 2.61 13.02 -0.40
N LEU A 111 2.79 12.17 -1.41
CA LEU A 111 4.10 11.88 -1.97
C LEU A 111 4.34 12.84 -3.12
N HIS A 112 5.58 13.29 -3.26
CA HIS A 112 5.96 14.20 -4.34
C HIS A 112 6.53 13.39 -5.51
N PRO A 113 6.09 13.67 -6.74
CA PRO A 113 6.73 13.10 -7.92
C PRO A 113 8.23 13.37 -7.96
N LYS A 114 9.00 12.44 -8.50
CA LYS A 114 10.46 12.57 -8.62
C LYS A 114 11.21 12.73 -7.29
N THR A 115 10.58 12.33 -6.20
CA THR A 115 11.19 12.26 -4.88
C THR A 115 11.29 10.78 -4.50
N PRO A 116 12.50 10.25 -4.26
CA PRO A 116 12.67 8.89 -3.80
C PRO A 116 12.33 8.77 -2.31
N TYR A 117 11.73 7.63 -1.95
CA TYR A 117 11.36 7.29 -0.59
C TYR A 117 11.82 5.86 -0.26
N GLU A 118 12.72 5.73 0.71
CA GLU A 118 13.27 4.45 1.15
C GLU A 118 12.29 3.69 2.04
N LEU A 119 12.10 2.40 1.76
CA LEU A 119 11.34 1.50 2.61
C LEU A 119 12.19 1.04 3.80
N ILE A 120 11.87 1.56 4.99
CA ILE A 120 12.68 1.32 6.20
C ILE A 120 11.99 0.42 7.23
N ASN A 121 10.70 0.11 7.06
CA ASN A 121 9.98 -0.77 7.99
C ASN A 121 8.77 -1.44 7.34
N ILE A 122 8.49 -2.70 7.73
CA ILE A 122 7.33 -3.49 7.32
C ILE A 122 6.71 -4.16 8.55
N LYS A 123 5.39 -4.05 8.71
CA LYS A 123 4.58 -4.68 9.77
C LYS A 123 3.38 -5.38 9.14
N ALA A 124 3.45 -6.70 8.99
CA ALA A 124 2.40 -7.54 8.39
C ALA A 124 1.53 -8.24 9.46
#